data_AF-A0A379LQC5-F1
#
_entry.id   AF-A0A379LQC5-F1
#
_cell.length_a   1.000
_cell.length_b   1.000
_cell.length_c   1.000
_cell.angle_alpha   90.00
_cell.angle_beta   90.00
_cell.angle_gamma   90.00
#
_symmetry.space_group_name_H-M   'P 1'
#
loop_
_entity.id
_entity.type
_entity.pdbx_description
1 polymer ?
#
loop_
_entity_poly.entity_id
_entity_poly.type
_entity_poly.pdbx_seq_one_letter_code
_entity_poly.pdbx_strand_id
1 'polypeptide(L)'
;MRYLNLPAVEHWYHLPLVENHCGQKLSKQNLATPIDTLSLPKCQNLIQKALTLLKQPAVELDKPEVMLQQAVAQWRLDPLQHQSVLGKV
;
A
#
# COMPACT_ATOMS: atom_id res chain seq x y z
N MET A 1 -26.67 5.79 -1.15
CA MET A 1 -26.97 4.70 -2.11
C MET A 1 -28.47 4.39 -2.14
N ARG A 2 -29.06 3.76 -1.09
CA ARG A 2 -30.50 3.44 -1.06
C ARG A 2 -31.44 4.65 -1.18
N TYR A 3 -31.16 5.75 -0.47
CA TYR A 3 -31.94 6.99 -0.57
C TYR A 3 -31.83 7.71 -1.93
N LEU A 4 -30.84 7.34 -2.74
CA LEU A 4 -30.62 7.90 -4.08
C LEU A 4 -31.01 6.90 -5.18
N ASN A 5 -31.59 5.75 -4.80
CA ASN A 5 -31.93 4.64 -5.68
C ASN A 5 -30.78 4.18 -6.60
N LEU A 6 -29.54 4.27 -6.10
CA LEU A 6 -28.34 3.81 -6.80
C LEU A 6 -28.00 2.36 -6.41
N PRO A 7 -27.37 1.59 -7.31
CA PRO A 7 -26.87 0.26 -7.00
C PRO A 7 -25.96 0.31 -5.78
N ALA A 8 -26.16 -0.61 -4.84
CA ALA A 8 -25.26 -0.72 -3.69
C ALA A 8 -23.94 -1.36 -4.12
N VAL A 9 -22.82 -0.84 -3.62
CA VAL A 9 -21.52 -1.47 -3.79
C VAL A 9 -21.51 -2.75 -2.96
N GLU A 10 -21.37 -3.89 -3.63
CA GLU A 10 -21.41 -5.24 -3.01
C GLU A 10 -20.11 -5.56 -2.27
N HIS A 11 -18.99 -5.05 -2.73
CA HIS A 11 -17.67 -5.36 -2.19
C HIS A 11 -16.90 -4.09 -1.83
N TRP A 12 -16.53 -3.98 -0.56
CA TRP A 12 -15.67 -2.95 -0.04
C TRP A 12 -14.32 -3.55 0.31
N TYR A 13 -13.25 -2.90 -0.12
CA TYR A 13 -11.90 -3.30 0.21
C TYR A 13 -11.27 -2.25 1.12
N HIS A 14 -11.02 -2.62 2.37
CA HIS A 14 -10.39 -1.74 3.35
C HIS A 14 -8.92 -2.08 3.47
N LEU A 15 -8.07 -1.15 3.02
CA LEU A 15 -6.62 -1.28 3.22
C LEU A 15 -6.27 -1.07 4.69
N PRO A 16 -5.47 -1.96 5.30
CA PRO A 16 -5.03 -1.80 6.68
C PRO A 16 -4.12 -0.59 6.84
N LEU A 17 -4.06 -0.04 8.05
CA LEU A 17 -3.30 1.17 8.34
C LEU A 17 -1.81 0.89 8.52
N VAL A 18 -1.01 1.88 8.21
CA VAL A 18 0.40 1.92 8.57
C VAL A 18 0.55 2.78 9.82
N GLU A 19 1.35 2.31 10.78
CA GLU A 19 1.58 3.00 12.05
C GLU A 19 3.03 3.48 12.19
N ASN A 20 3.25 4.50 13.01
CA ASN A 20 4.60 4.82 13.47
C ASN A 20 5.05 3.87 14.59
N HIS A 21 6.28 4.02 15.06
CA HIS A 21 6.84 3.21 16.15
C HIS A 21 5.98 3.23 17.44
N CYS A 22 5.27 4.34 17.71
CA CYS A 22 4.36 4.53 18.84
C CYS A 22 2.97 3.89 18.66
N GLY A 23 2.70 3.20 17.54
CA GLY A 23 1.39 2.60 17.26
C GLY A 23 0.32 3.62 16.87
N GLN A 24 0.73 4.83 16.46
CA GLN A 24 -0.19 5.86 15.98
C GLN A 24 -0.31 5.75 14.46
N LYS A 25 -1.52 5.96 13.94
CA LYS A 25 -1.76 6.06 12.50
C LYS A 25 -0.80 7.06 11.86
N LEU A 26 -0.04 6.62 10.87
CA LEU A 26 0.90 7.49 10.17
C LEU A 26 0.11 8.57 9.43
N SER A 27 0.44 9.83 9.70
CA SER A 27 -0.25 10.98 9.12
C SER A 27 0.70 12.18 9.01
N LYS A 28 0.32 13.20 8.26
CA LYS A 28 1.07 14.47 8.21
C LYS A 28 1.21 15.11 9.60
N GLN A 29 0.24 14.91 10.49
CA GLN A 29 0.30 15.38 11.87
C GLN A 29 1.28 14.55 12.71
N ASN A 30 1.47 13.29 12.34
CA ASN A 30 2.34 12.33 13.04
C ASN A 30 3.68 12.13 12.31
N LEU A 31 4.20 13.20 11.68
CA LEU A 31 5.54 13.26 11.09
C LEU A 31 5.83 12.22 10.00
N ALA A 32 4.82 11.84 9.21
CA ALA A 32 5.05 11.03 8.02
C ALA A 32 6.08 11.72 7.11
N THR A 33 7.16 11.01 6.78
CA THR A 33 8.16 11.54 5.85
C THR A 33 7.57 11.68 4.45
N PRO A 34 7.87 12.77 3.72
CA PRO A 34 7.45 12.91 2.33
C PRO A 34 7.99 11.77 1.46
N ILE A 35 7.21 11.38 0.44
CA ILE A 35 7.65 10.45 -0.58
C ILE A 35 8.72 11.15 -1.43
N ASP A 36 9.90 10.54 -1.53
CA ASP A 36 11.03 11.08 -2.27
C ASP A 36 11.30 10.24 -3.53
N THR A 37 10.96 10.79 -4.69
CA THR A 37 11.13 10.15 -6.01
C THR A 37 12.23 10.80 -6.84
N LEU A 38 13.18 11.50 -6.22
CA LEU A 38 14.20 12.28 -6.93
C LEU A 38 15.25 11.43 -7.65
N SER A 39 15.34 10.14 -7.35
CA SER A 39 16.27 9.24 -8.03
C SER A 39 15.68 7.84 -8.22
N LEU A 40 16.15 7.14 -9.25
CA LEU A 40 15.73 5.77 -9.56
C LEU A 40 15.86 4.81 -8.37
N PRO A 41 16.98 4.78 -7.61
CA PRO A 41 17.09 3.90 -6.44
C PRO A 41 16.07 4.21 -5.34
N LYS A 42 15.71 5.48 -5.16
CA LYS A 42 14.68 5.88 -4.18
C LYS A 42 13.30 5.39 -4.61
N CYS A 43 12.95 5.55 -5.89
CA CYS A 43 11.70 5.01 -6.44
C CYS A 43 11.60 3.49 -6.27
N GLN A 44 12.68 2.77 -6.61
CA GLN A 44 12.75 1.31 -6.45
C GLN A 44 12.56 0.89 -4.98
N ASN A 45 13.25 1.55 -4.05
CA ASN A 45 13.14 1.28 -2.62
C ASN A 45 11.72 1.54 -2.09
N LEU A 46 11.09 2.64 -2.51
CA LEU A 46 9.72 2.97 -2.14
C LEU A 46 8.73 1.89 -2.58
N ILE A 47 8.87 1.38 -3.82
CA ILE A 47 8.01 0.30 -4.33
C ILE A 47 8.21 -0.98 -3.52
N GLN A 48 9.45 -1.41 -3.30
CA GLN A 48 9.75 -2.61 -2.50
C GLN A 48 9.22 -2.49 -1.07
N LYS A 49 9.39 -1.32 -0.44
CA LYS A 49 8.89 -1.05 0.91
C LYS A 49 7.37 -1.10 0.97
N ALA A 50 6.69 -0.50 -0.01
CA ALA A 50 5.24 -0.54 -0.11
C ALA A 50 4.73 -1.98 -0.29
N LEU A 51 5.32 -2.76 -1.21
CA LEU A 51 4.93 -4.16 -1.46
C LEU A 51 5.17 -5.04 -0.22
N THR A 52 6.28 -4.82 0.49
CA THR A 52 6.56 -5.50 1.75
C THR A 52 5.50 -5.21 2.80
N LEU A 53 5.14 -3.94 3.00
CA LEU A 53 4.08 -3.55 3.95
C LEU A 53 2.73 -4.15 3.54
N LEU A 54 2.42 -4.16 2.24
CA LEU A 54 1.22 -4.75 1.67
C LEU A 54 1.25 -6.28 1.63
N LYS A 55 2.33 -6.92 2.12
CA LYS A 55 2.53 -8.37 2.15
C LYS A 55 2.39 -9.02 0.77
N GLN A 56 2.84 -8.30 -0.26
CA GLN A 56 2.81 -8.75 -1.65
C GLN A 56 4.09 -9.49 -2.03
N PRO A 57 4.05 -10.34 -3.07
CA PRO A 57 5.26 -10.95 -3.59
C PRO A 57 6.28 -9.89 -4.02
N ALA A 58 7.56 -10.19 -3.82
CA ALA A 58 8.65 -9.33 -4.26
C ALA A 58 8.66 -9.20 -5.79
N VAL A 59 9.12 -8.05 -6.27
CA VAL A 59 9.33 -7.78 -7.70
C VAL A 59 10.82 -7.67 -7.98
N GLU A 60 11.21 -7.96 -9.21
CA GLU A 60 12.59 -7.79 -9.65
C GLU A 60 12.96 -6.30 -9.67
N LEU A 61 14.24 -6.00 -9.41
CA LEU A 61 14.71 -4.62 -9.40
C LEU A 61 14.88 -4.13 -10.84
N ASP A 62 13.99 -3.23 -11.26
CA ASP A 62 13.98 -2.66 -12.61
C ASP A 62 13.49 -1.19 -12.55
N LYS A 63 13.15 -0.60 -13.70
CA LYS A 63 12.45 0.67 -13.79
C LYS A 63 11.11 0.56 -13.06
N PRO A 64 10.67 1.63 -12.37
CA PRO A 64 9.43 1.67 -11.60
C PRO A 64 8.21 1.12 -12.35
N GLU A 65 8.10 1.40 -13.66
CA GLU A 65 6.97 0.96 -14.49
C GLU A 65 6.93 -0.56 -14.63
N VAL A 66 8.08 -1.20 -14.84
CA VAL A 66 8.21 -2.65 -14.96
C VAL A 66 7.94 -3.33 -13.61
N MET A 67 8.48 -2.76 -12.53
CA MET A 67 8.22 -3.23 -11.16
C MET A 67 6.72 -3.21 -10.84
N LEU A 68 6.02 -2.13 -11.20
CA LEU A 68 4.58 -1.99 -10.98
C LEU A 68 3.77 -2.96 -11.85
N GLN A 69 4.16 -3.16 -13.11
CA GLN A 69 3.52 -4.15 -13.99
C GLN A 69 3.62 -5.56 -13.41
N GLN A 70 4.81 -5.96 -12.92
CA GLN A 70 4.99 -7.24 -12.25
C GLN A 70 4.14 -7.31 -10.97
N ALA A 71 4.13 -6.27 -10.14
CA ALA A 71 3.33 -6.23 -8.92
C ALA A 71 1.83 -6.43 -9.17
N VAL A 72 1.30 -5.84 -10.23
CA VAL A 72 -0.10 -6.02 -10.65
C VAL A 72 -0.35 -7.46 -11.10
N ALA A 73 0.55 -8.03 -11.92
CA ALA A 73 0.40 -9.39 -12.44
C ALA A 73 0.41 -10.47 -11.34
N GLN A 74 1.08 -10.22 -10.22
CA GLN A 74 1.20 -11.16 -9.10
C GLN A 74 0.42 -10.75 -7.85
N TRP A 75 -0.50 -9.78 -7.96
CA TRP A 75 -1.20 -9.23 -6.81
C TRP A 75 -2.02 -10.30 -6.06
N ARG A 76 -1.94 -10.29 -4.73
CA ARG A 76 -2.68 -11.21 -3.85
C ARG A 76 -3.56 -10.44 -2.88
N LEU A 77 -4.84 -10.80 -2.84
CA LEU A 77 -5.83 -10.19 -1.93
C LEU A 77 -5.83 -10.83 -0.54
N ASP A 78 -5.60 -12.15 -0.44
CA ASP A 78 -5.63 -12.90 0.82
C ASP A 78 -4.77 -12.29 1.94
N PRO A 79 -3.53 -11.83 1.68
CA PRO A 79 -2.64 -11.33 2.73
C PRO A 79 -3.12 -10.07 3.45
N LEU A 80 -4.15 -9.40 2.95
CA LEU A 80 -4.69 -8.15 3.50
C LEU A 80 -6.07 -8.32 4.12
N GLN A 81 -6.73 -9.46 3.88
CA GLN A 81 -8.05 -9.73 4.44
C GLN A 81 -7.98 -9.80 5.97
N HIS A 82 -8.98 -9.22 6.63
CA HIS A 82 -9.11 -9.19 8.09
C HIS A 82 -7.96 -8.49 8.84
N GLN A 83 -7.14 -7.69 8.17
CA GLN A 83 -6.08 -6.91 8.81
C GLN A 83 -6.53 -5.47 9.06
N SER A 84 -6.19 -4.96 10.25
CA SER A 84 -6.39 -3.55 10.61
C SER A 84 -5.09 -2.74 10.50
N VAL A 85 -3.93 -3.39 10.61
CA VAL A 85 -2.60 -2.77 10.58
C VAL A 85 -1.62 -3.58 9.72
N LEU A 86 -0.88 -2.90 8.83
CA LEU A 86 0.15 -3.49 7.95
C LEU A 86 1.50 -3.68 8.64
N GLY A 87 1.82 -2.80 9.58
CA GLY A 87 3.11 -2.78 10.27
C GLY A 87 3.53 -1.36 10.63
N LYS A 88 4.77 -1.25 11.11
CA LYS A 88 5.38 -0.01 11.57
C LYS A 88 6.40 0.51 10.57
N VAL A 89 6.54 1.84 10.49
CA VAL A 89 7.57 2.55 9.72
C VAL A 89 8.32 3.58 10.55
#